data_AF-A0A928KGI0-F1
#
_entry.id   AF-A0A928KGI0-F1
#
_cell.length_a   1.000
_cell.length_b   1.000
_cell.length_c   1.000
_cell.angle_alpha   90.00
_cell.angle_beta   90.00
_cell.angle_gamma   90.00
#
_symmetry.space_group_name_H-M   'P 1'
#
loop_
_entity.id
_entity.type
_entity.pdbx_description
1 polymer ?
#
loop_
_entity_poly.entity_id
_entity_poly.type
_entity_poly.pdbx_seq_one_letter_code
_entity_poly.pdbx_strand_id
1 'polypeptide(L)'
;MKKILYKTTSLILAILIICSLAIYVSAEDVMEPLVHTPCSGGNGICQMVSHCYAHLYNKYTGEPIYTYMKCWQCKNCLTVMATEGEAAAGLPIGHYVTVSYQWELDTSIHNYFYIDPARINYTSSSKLEGYRFMYQS
;
A
#
# COMPACT_ATOMS: atom_id res chain seq x y z
N MET A 1 -40.80 -15.03 56.37
CA MET A 1 -41.04 -15.04 54.92
C MET A 1 -40.01 -14.14 54.23
N LYS A 2 -38.88 -14.70 53.78
CA LYS A 2 -37.82 -13.99 53.04
C LYS A 2 -37.29 -14.98 52.02
N LYS A 3 -37.59 -14.77 50.74
CA LYS A 3 -37.02 -15.43 49.55
C LYS A 3 -37.89 -14.98 48.38
N ILE A 4 -37.43 -14.03 47.56
CA ILE A 4 -37.78 -13.70 46.15
C ILE A 4 -37.22 -12.29 45.90
N LEU A 5 -35.89 -12.09 45.96
CA LEU A 5 -35.32 -10.78 45.59
C LEU A 5 -33.94 -10.84 44.92
N TYR A 6 -33.42 -12.04 44.62
CA TYR A 6 -32.05 -12.21 44.10
C TYR A 6 -31.97 -12.70 42.65
N LYS A 7 -33.11 -12.99 41.99
CA LYS A 7 -33.11 -13.53 40.61
C LYS A 7 -33.20 -12.47 39.50
N THR A 8 -33.66 -11.26 39.79
CA THR A 8 -33.87 -10.22 38.76
C THR A 8 -32.64 -9.35 38.51
N THR A 9 -31.72 -9.23 39.48
CA THR A 9 -30.49 -8.42 39.34
C THR A 9 -29.43 -9.08 38.47
N SER A 10 -29.41 -10.41 38.37
CA SER A 10 -28.42 -11.15 37.57
C SER A 10 -28.66 -11.06 36.06
N LEU A 11 -29.93 -10.94 35.65
CA LEU A 11 -30.30 -10.89 34.23
C LEU A 11 -29.96 -9.53 33.59
N ILE A 12 -30.11 -8.43 34.35
CA ILE A 12 -29.84 -7.07 33.88
C ILE A 12 -28.33 -6.86 33.66
N LEU A 13 -27.49 -7.44 34.52
CA LEU A 13 -26.03 -7.35 34.38
C LEU A 13 -25.52 -8.13 33.16
N ALA A 14 -26.12 -9.29 32.85
CA ALA A 14 -25.77 -10.08 31.67
C ALA A 14 -26.13 -9.37 30.35
N ILE A 15 -27.27 -8.65 30.29
CA ILE A 15 -27.70 -7.90 29.10
C ILE A 15 -26.77 -6.71 28.84
N LEU A 16 -26.30 -6.02 29.88
CA LEU A 16 -25.35 -4.91 29.76
C LEU A 16 -23.98 -5.35 29.24
N ILE A 17 -23.50 -6.54 29.62
CA ILE A 17 -22.21 -7.08 29.14
C ILE A 17 -22.30 -7.54 27.68
N ILE A 18 -23.43 -8.11 27.25
CA ILE A 18 -23.62 -8.50 25.84
C ILE A 18 -23.73 -7.25 24.95
N CYS A 19 -24.30 -6.16 25.47
CA CYS A 19 -24.43 -4.89 24.74
C CYS A 19 -23.10 -4.16 24.55
N SER A 20 -22.16 -4.25 25.50
CA SER A 20 -20.82 -3.65 25.37
C SER A 20 -19.86 -4.45 24.48
N LEU A 21 -20.09 -5.75 24.25
CA LEU A 21 -19.32 -6.53 23.26
C LEU A 21 -19.79 -6.32 21.82
N ALA A 22 -21.01 -5.83 21.59
CA ALA A 22 -21.55 -5.60 20.24
C ALA A 22 -21.09 -4.27 19.62
N ILE A 23 -20.38 -3.42 20.38
CA ILE A 23 -19.83 -2.13 19.92
C ILE A 23 -18.31 -2.26 19.75
N TYR A 24 -17.84 -3.38 19.19
CA TYR A 24 -16.65 -3.33 18.36
C TYR A 24 -17.13 -3.12 16.93
N VAL A 25 -17.63 -1.90 16.69
CA VAL A 25 -17.78 -1.36 15.34
C VAL A 25 -16.38 -1.42 14.75
N SER A 26 -16.25 -2.30 13.75
CA SER A 26 -15.10 -2.36 12.85
C SER A 26 -14.70 -0.93 12.53
N ALA A 27 -13.49 -0.53 12.93
CA ALA A 27 -12.89 0.66 12.38
C ALA A 27 -12.83 0.43 10.88
N GLU A 28 -13.79 0.98 10.16
CA GLU A 28 -13.78 1.02 8.71
C GLU A 28 -12.49 1.75 8.39
N ASP A 29 -11.55 1.00 7.82
CA ASP A 29 -10.26 1.49 7.34
C ASP A 29 -10.59 2.64 6.40
N VAL A 30 -10.51 3.88 6.92
CA VAL A 30 -10.81 5.08 6.16
C VAL A 30 -9.68 5.17 5.14
N MET A 31 -9.91 4.53 3.98
CA MET A 31 -8.99 4.60 2.87
C MET A 31 -8.94 6.06 2.45
N GLU A 32 -7.87 6.74 2.85
CA GLU A 32 -7.60 8.08 2.37
C GLU A 32 -7.59 8.04 0.83
N PRO A 33 -8.26 8.97 0.15
CA PRO A 33 -8.21 9.02 -1.29
C PRO A 33 -6.74 9.14 -1.70
N LEU A 34 -6.28 8.22 -2.55
CA LEU A 34 -4.93 8.27 -3.10
C LEU A 34 -4.81 9.54 -3.95
N VAL A 35 -4.33 10.63 -3.35
CA VAL A 35 -4.07 11.87 -4.07
C VAL A 35 -2.85 11.64 -4.93
N HIS A 36 -3.05 11.54 -6.24
CA HIS A 36 -1.96 11.41 -7.18
C HIS A 36 -1.21 12.74 -7.29
N THR A 37 0.08 12.73 -6.94
CA THR A 37 0.94 13.89 -7.18
C THR A 37 1.25 13.95 -8.68
N PRO A 38 0.80 15.00 -9.40
CA PRO A 38 1.05 15.11 -10.83
C PRO A 38 2.55 15.16 -11.11
N CYS A 39 2.96 14.57 -12.24
CA CYS A 39 4.37 14.57 -12.64
C CYS A 39 4.86 16.01 -12.86
N SER A 40 5.76 16.48 -12.00
CA SER A 40 6.29 17.86 -12.03
C SER A 40 7.19 18.15 -13.23
N GLY A 41 7.77 17.12 -13.86
CA GLY A 41 8.69 17.25 -14.99
C GLY A 41 8.07 16.97 -16.36
N GLY A 42 6.75 16.76 -16.46
CA GLY A 42 6.11 16.26 -17.68
C GLY A 42 4.73 16.84 -17.96
N ASN A 43 3.91 16.11 -18.72
CA ASN A 43 2.53 16.47 -19.07
C ASN A 43 1.52 16.10 -17.96
N GLY A 44 1.95 16.08 -16.70
CA GLY A 44 1.17 15.61 -15.56
C GLY A 44 1.13 14.08 -15.39
N ILE A 45 1.60 13.29 -16.36
CA ILE A 45 1.64 11.82 -16.29
C ILE A 45 3.08 11.35 -16.06
N CYS A 46 3.29 10.50 -15.05
CA CYS A 46 4.57 9.86 -14.81
C CYS A 46 4.85 8.80 -15.89
N GLN A 47 5.90 9.00 -16.69
CA GLN A 47 6.35 8.08 -17.74
C GLN A 47 7.30 7.06 -17.13
N MET A 48 6.74 6.01 -16.54
CA MET A 48 7.41 4.97 -15.77
C MET A 48 8.13 3.99 -16.70
N VAL A 49 9.43 4.18 -16.88
CA VAL A 49 10.30 3.32 -17.69
C VAL A 49 10.76 2.14 -16.83
N SER A 50 10.78 0.94 -17.41
CA SER A 50 11.26 -0.27 -16.73
C SER A 50 12.73 -0.13 -16.36
N HIS A 51 13.05 -0.44 -15.11
CA HIS A 51 14.39 -0.73 -14.64
C HIS A 51 14.48 -2.22 -14.26
N CYS A 52 15.54 -2.61 -13.55
CA CYS A 52 15.73 -3.97 -13.08
C CYS A 52 14.76 -4.32 -11.92
N TYR A 53 15.22 -5.03 -10.90
CA TYR A 53 14.36 -5.49 -9.80
C TYR A 53 14.46 -4.57 -8.58
N ALA A 54 13.37 -4.49 -7.83
CA ALA A 54 13.27 -3.80 -6.55
C ALA A 54 13.10 -4.81 -5.41
N HIS A 55 13.74 -4.52 -4.27
CA HIS A 55 13.54 -5.20 -3.01
C HIS A 55 13.07 -4.20 -1.97
N LEU A 56 11.97 -4.51 -1.30
CA LEU A 56 11.38 -3.66 -0.27
C LEU A 56 11.70 -4.23 1.11
N TYR A 57 12.26 -3.38 1.96
CA TYR A 57 12.57 -3.68 3.35
C TYR A 57 11.76 -2.77 4.26
N ASN A 58 11.37 -3.29 5.41
CA ASN A 58 10.74 -2.49 6.46
C ASN A 58 11.77 -1.50 7.00
N LYS A 59 11.49 -0.20 6.89
CA LYS A 59 12.42 0.85 7.33
C LYS A 59 12.67 0.83 8.85
N TYR A 60 11.79 0.22 9.63
CA TYR A 60 11.90 0.16 11.09
C TYR A 60 12.65 -1.08 11.57
N THR A 61 12.39 -2.25 10.97
CA THR A 61 12.97 -3.53 11.41
C THR A 61 14.14 -4.01 10.54
N GLY A 62 14.24 -3.49 9.31
CA GLY A 62 15.21 -3.96 8.31
C GLY A 62 14.85 -5.33 7.71
N GLU A 63 13.68 -5.90 8.02
CA GLU A 63 13.24 -7.19 7.48
C GLU A 63 12.72 -7.04 6.05
N PRO A 64 12.94 -8.05 5.18
CA PRO A 64 12.39 -8.03 3.83
C PRO A 64 10.86 -8.13 3.84
N ILE A 65 10.20 -7.29 3.05
CA ILE A 65 8.74 -7.32 2.84
C ILE A 65 8.42 -8.00 1.50
N TYR A 66 9.03 -7.51 0.41
CA TYR A 66 8.89 -8.06 -0.94
C TYR A 66 10.26 -8.10 -1.61
N THR A 67 10.51 -9.17 -2.37
CA THR A 67 11.73 -9.34 -3.15
C THR A 67 11.39 -9.55 -4.62
N TYR A 68 12.30 -9.13 -5.51
CA TYR A 68 12.16 -9.28 -6.96
C TYR A 68 10.92 -8.60 -7.59
N MET A 69 10.48 -7.47 -7.03
CA MET A 69 9.45 -6.65 -7.65
C MET A 69 9.97 -5.99 -8.93
N LYS A 70 9.07 -5.67 -9.87
CA LYS A 70 9.42 -4.86 -11.05
C LYS A 70 9.68 -3.43 -10.61
N CYS A 71 10.84 -2.90 -10.97
CA CYS A 71 11.20 -1.52 -10.68
C CYS A 71 10.92 -0.64 -11.89
N TRP A 72 10.34 0.53 -11.66
CA TRP A 72 10.06 1.51 -12.68
C TRP A 72 10.52 2.88 -12.22
N GLN A 73 11.07 3.70 -13.10
CA GLN A 73 11.41 5.08 -12.80
C GLN A 73 10.81 6.03 -13.83
N CYS A 74 10.20 7.11 -13.34
CA CYS A 74 9.74 8.18 -14.21
C CYS A 74 10.93 8.94 -14.78
N LYS A 75 11.09 8.94 -16.11
CA LYS A 75 12.19 9.66 -16.78
C LYS A 75 12.17 11.20 -16.63
N ASN A 76 11.08 11.76 -16.09
CA ASN A 76 10.89 13.22 -16.00
C ASN A 76 11.03 13.74 -14.56
N CYS A 77 10.37 13.08 -13.60
CA CYS A 77 10.37 13.51 -12.19
C CYS A 77 11.11 12.55 -11.26
N LEU A 78 11.75 11.51 -11.82
CA LEU A 78 12.58 10.53 -11.13
C LEU A 78 11.86 9.72 -10.04
N THR A 79 10.52 9.84 -9.95
CA THR A 79 9.71 9.02 -9.06
C THR A 79 9.86 7.55 -9.44
N VAL A 80 10.17 6.73 -8.44
CA VAL A 80 10.32 5.29 -8.58
C VAL A 80 9.04 4.61 -8.12
N MET A 81 8.66 3.54 -8.79
CA MET A 81 7.62 2.64 -8.34
C MET A 81 8.13 1.21 -8.38
N ALA A 82 7.90 0.47 -7.30
CA ALA A 82 8.07 -0.97 -7.28
C ALA A 82 6.69 -1.61 -7.38
N THR A 83 6.51 -2.58 -8.29
CA THR A 83 5.23 -3.28 -8.50
C THR A 83 5.44 -4.80 -8.45
N GLU A 84 4.48 -5.52 -7.89
CA GLU A 84 4.52 -6.99 -7.84
C GLU A 84 4.39 -7.59 -9.23
N GLY A 85 3.44 -7.07 -10.03
CA GLY A 85 3.24 -7.50 -11.41
C GLY A 85 3.88 -6.58 -12.44
N GLU A 86 3.70 -6.95 -13.71
CA GLU A 86 4.34 -6.31 -14.86
C GLU A 86 3.33 -5.52 -15.69
N ALA A 87 3.06 -4.29 -15.26
CA ALA A 87 2.02 -3.43 -15.81
C ALA A 87 2.21 -3.14 -17.32
N ALA A 88 3.45 -3.00 -17.80
CA ALA A 88 3.72 -2.77 -19.22
C ALA A 88 3.34 -3.96 -20.11
N ALA A 89 3.31 -5.19 -19.56
CA ALA A 89 2.80 -6.39 -20.24
C ALA A 89 1.27 -6.55 -20.10
N GLY A 90 0.58 -5.61 -19.46
CA GLY A 90 -0.86 -5.68 -19.21
C GLY A 90 -1.25 -6.56 -18.02
N LEU A 91 -0.30 -7.03 -17.22
CA LEU A 91 -0.56 -7.78 -16.00
C LEU A 91 -0.99 -6.83 -14.85
N PRO A 92 -1.81 -7.30 -13.89
CA PRO A 92 -2.15 -6.52 -12.70
C PRO A 92 -0.91 -5.98 -11.99
N ILE A 93 -0.96 -4.74 -11.51
CA ILE A 93 0.14 -4.13 -10.74
C ILE A 93 0.37 -4.88 -9.41
N GLY A 94 -0.72 -5.32 -8.75
CA GLY A 94 -0.65 -5.99 -7.46
C GLY A 94 -0.27 -5.03 -6.35
N HIS A 95 0.56 -5.48 -5.42
CA HIS A 95 1.14 -4.59 -4.40
C HIS A 95 2.16 -3.65 -5.04
N TYR A 96 2.14 -2.38 -4.64
CA TYR A 96 3.07 -1.39 -5.12
C TYR A 96 3.40 -0.31 -4.10
N VAL A 97 4.53 0.35 -4.30
CA VAL A 97 4.93 1.53 -3.54
C VAL A 97 5.57 2.54 -4.47
N THR A 98 5.32 3.83 -4.23
CA THR A 98 5.98 4.94 -4.91
C THR A 98 6.98 5.63 -3.98
N VAL A 99 8.18 5.88 -4.49
CA VAL A 99 9.28 6.52 -3.77
C VAL A 99 9.78 7.69 -4.59
N SER A 100 9.82 8.88 -4.00
CA SER A 100 10.46 10.03 -4.65
C SER A 100 11.97 9.85 -4.66
N TYR A 101 12.60 10.03 -5.82
CA TYR A 101 14.05 9.95 -6.00
C TYR A 101 14.54 11.24 -6.63
N GLN A 102 15.82 11.58 -6.41
CA GLN A 102 16.43 12.81 -6.93
C GLN A 102 17.47 12.56 -8.03
N TRP A 103 17.76 11.29 -8.34
CA TRP A 103 18.72 10.88 -9.36
C TRP A 103 18.19 9.65 -10.11
N GLU A 104 18.74 9.39 -11.28
CA GLU A 104 18.48 8.15 -12.03
C GLU A 104 18.94 6.95 -11.19
N LEU A 105 18.13 5.89 -11.16
CA LEU A 105 18.52 4.64 -10.52
C LEU A 105 19.75 4.08 -11.22
N ASP A 106 20.62 3.45 -10.43
CA ASP A 106 21.75 2.75 -10.99
C ASP A 106 21.26 1.63 -11.93
N THR A 107 22.07 1.33 -12.93
CA THR A 107 21.92 0.21 -13.86
C THR A 107 22.12 -1.16 -13.20
N SER A 108 22.28 -1.19 -11.87
CA SER A 108 22.38 -2.42 -11.10
C SER A 108 21.10 -3.25 -11.21
N ILE A 109 21.27 -4.57 -11.18
CA ILE A 109 20.16 -5.53 -11.33
C ILE A 109 19.16 -5.42 -10.15
N HIS A 110 19.60 -4.88 -9.00
CA HIS A 110 18.83 -4.86 -7.77
C HIS A 110 18.88 -3.48 -7.10
N ASN A 111 17.70 -2.91 -6.89
CA ASN A 111 17.49 -1.68 -6.15
C ASN A 111 16.83 -1.99 -4.80
N TYR A 112 17.31 -1.36 -3.73
CA TYR A 112 16.91 -1.65 -2.35
C TYR A 112 16.22 -0.43 -1.75
N PHE A 113 14.98 -0.59 -1.31
CA PHE A 113 14.18 0.49 -0.74
C PHE A 113 13.72 0.13 0.67
N TYR A 114 14.05 1.01 1.63
CA TYR A 114 13.57 0.92 3.00
C TYR A 114 12.32 1.79 3.14
N ILE A 115 11.16 1.17 3.25
CA ILE A 115 9.86 1.84 3.24
C ILE A 115 9.09 1.62 4.53
N ASP A 116 8.14 2.52 4.78
CA ASP A 116 7.09 2.26 5.76
C ASP A 116 6.11 1.24 5.16
N PRO A 117 5.84 0.09 5.81
CA PRO A 117 4.87 -0.87 5.30
C PRO A 117 3.48 -0.27 5.05
N ALA A 118 3.09 0.77 5.81
CA ALA A 118 1.82 1.46 5.63
C ALA A 118 1.70 2.23 4.30
N ARG A 119 2.80 2.42 3.56
CA ARG A 119 2.82 3.05 2.23
C ARG A 119 2.62 2.07 1.07
N ILE A 120 2.50 0.77 1.38
CA ILE A 120 2.22 -0.25 0.36
C ILE A 120 0.75 -0.16 0.00
N ASN A 121 0.49 0.03 -1.29
CA ASN A 121 -0.84 0.09 -1.86
C ASN A 121 -1.10 -1.17 -2.69
N TYR A 122 -2.36 -1.41 -3.05
CA TYR A 122 -2.75 -2.54 -3.91
C TYR A 122 -3.68 -2.08 -5.03
N THR A 123 -3.54 -2.68 -6.21
CA THR A 123 -4.58 -2.63 -7.25
C THR A 123 -4.57 -3.88 -8.12
N SER A 124 -5.76 -4.36 -8.50
CA SER A 124 -5.95 -5.48 -9.43
C SER A 124 -5.89 -5.05 -10.90
N SER A 125 -5.78 -3.74 -11.17
CA SER A 125 -5.66 -3.18 -12.51
C SER A 125 -4.21 -3.21 -13.01
N SER A 126 -4.02 -3.31 -14.32
CA SER A 126 -2.74 -3.07 -14.99
C SER A 126 -2.46 -1.59 -15.27
N LYS A 127 -3.39 -0.71 -14.86
CA LYS A 127 -3.35 0.73 -15.05
C LYS A 127 -3.50 1.44 -13.71
N LEU A 128 -2.74 2.51 -13.54
CA LEU A 128 -2.85 3.43 -12.41
C LEU A 128 -2.97 4.85 -12.96
N GLU A 129 -3.96 5.61 -12.46
CA GLU A 129 -4.22 6.96 -12.96
C GLU A 129 -2.98 7.85 -12.78
N GLY A 130 -2.65 8.60 -13.84
CA GLY A 130 -1.48 9.48 -13.86
C GLY A 130 -0.13 8.79 -13.95
N TYR A 131 -0.09 7.47 -14.21
CA TYR A 131 1.11 6.71 -14.56
C TYR A 131 0.96 6.03 -15.91
N ARG A 132 2.07 5.94 -16.65
CA ARG A 132 2.18 5.16 -17.89
C ARG A 132 3.43 4.31 -17.83
N PHE A 133 3.25 2.99 -17.79
CA PHE A 133 4.33 2.01 -17.77
C PHE A 133 4.81 1.68 -19.18
N MET A 134 6.13 1.59 -19.36
CA MET A 134 6.74 1.26 -20.63
C MET A 134 8.09 0.58 -20.45
N TYR A 135 8.44 -0.32 -21.37
CA TYR A 135 9.77 -0.90 -21.41
C TYR A 135 10.79 0.12 -21.91
N GLN A 136 12.01 0.01 -21.41
CA GLN A 136 13.15 0.72 -21.97
C GLN A 136 13.46 0.13 -23.36
N SER A 137 13.44 0.98 -24.38
CA SER A 137 13.79 0.64 -25.76
C SER A 137 15.25 0.93 -26.05
#